data_AF-A0A0F9Q571-F1
#
_entry.id   AF-A0A0F9Q571-F1
#
_cell.length_a   1.000
_cell.length_b   1.000
_cell.length_c   1.000
_cell.angle_alpha   90.00
_cell.angle_beta   90.00
_cell.angle_gamma   90.00
#
_symmetry.space_group_name_H-M   'P 1'
#
loop_
_entity.id
_entity.type
_entity.pdbx_description
1 polymer ?
#
loop_
_entity_poly.entity_id
_entity_poly.type
_entity_poly.pdbx_seq_one_letter_code
_entity_poly.pdbx_strand_id
1 'polypeptide(L)' 'MKKIIEIKAAEGGMDSRLFVADLAEAYERFAMNFG' A
#
# COMPACT_ATOMS: atom_id res chain seq x y z
N MET A 1 -11.67 11.81 11.67
CA MET A 1 -12.40 10.89 10.76
C MET A 1 -11.43 9.79 10.32
N LYS A 2 -11.82 8.52 10.36
CA LYS A 2 -10.94 7.42 9.92
C LYS A 2 -11.07 7.25 8.40
N LYS A 3 -9.99 7.42 7.65
CA LYS A 3 -9.90 7.08 6.22
C LYS A 3 -9.25 5.71 6.11
N ILE A 4 -9.79 4.83 5.27
CA ILE A 4 -9.28 3.47 5.04
C ILE A 4 -8.97 3.34 3.56
N ILE A 5 -7.74 2.91 3.24
CA ILE A 5 -7.29 2.58 1.89
C ILE A 5 -6.98 1.08 1.88
N GLU A 6 -7.54 0.37 0.91
CA GLU A 6 -7.26 -1.05 0.70
C GLU A 6 -6.43 -1.22 -0.58
N ILE A 7 -5.30 -1.91 -0.47
CA ILE A 7 -4.39 -2.18 -1.59
C ILE A 7 -4.38 -3.69 -1.83
N LYS A 8 -4.63 -4.11 -3.07
CA LYS A 8 -4.71 -5.52 -3.47
C LYS A 8 -3.79 -5.80 -4.64
N ALA A 9 -3.08 -6.92 -4.59
CA ALA A 9 -2.29 -7.40 -5.72
C ALA A 9 -3.22 -7.73 -6.90
N ALA A 10 -2.84 -7.28 -8.08
CA ALA A 10 -3.49 -7.65 -9.34
C ALA A 10 -2.89 -8.98 -9.86
N GLU A 11 -2.92 -9.20 -11.17
CA GLU A 11 -2.21 -10.31 -11.81
C GLU A 11 -0.67 -10.12 -11.68
N GLY A 12 0.10 -11.20 -11.86
CA GLY A 12 1.58 -11.16 -11.79
C GLY A 12 2.23 -11.95 -10.65
N GLY A 13 1.46 -12.72 -9.88
CA GLY A 13 2.01 -13.70 -8.93
C GLY A 13 2.82 -13.06 -7.78
N MET A 14 4.07 -13.49 -7.61
CA MET A 14 4.91 -13.08 -6.47
C MET A 14 5.32 -11.60 -6.56
N ASP A 15 5.69 -11.12 -7.73
CA ASP A 15 6.15 -9.74 -7.93
C ASP A 15 5.03 -8.73 -7.65
N SER A 16 3.81 -9.07 -8.07
CA SER A 16 2.62 -8.25 -7.78
C SER A 16 2.34 -8.16 -6.27
N ARG A 17 2.62 -9.21 -5.49
CA ARG A 17 2.48 -9.21 -4.03
C ARG A 17 3.56 -8.39 -3.33
N LEU A 18 4.79 -8.49 -3.79
CA LEU A 18 5.91 -7.68 -3.27
C LEU A 18 5.64 -6.19 -3.52
N PHE A 19 5.21 -5.85 -4.73
CA PHE A 19 4.89 -4.48 -5.10
C PHE A 19 3.80 -3.86 -4.22
N VAL A 20 2.70 -4.58 -3.96
CA VAL A 20 1.63 -4.02 -3.11
C VAL A 20 2.03 -3.90 -1.64
N ALA A 21 2.96 -4.72 -1.16
CA ALA A 21 3.52 -4.58 0.18
C ALA A 21 4.35 -3.29 0.29
N ASP A 22 5.26 -3.06 -0.66
CA ASP A 22 6.07 -1.84 -0.72
C ASP A 22 5.19 -0.59 -0.88
N LEU A 23 4.13 -0.68 -1.69
CA LEU A 23 3.18 0.41 -1.87
C LEU A 23 2.42 0.74 -0.59
N ALA A 24 1.96 -0.27 0.15
CA ALA A 24 1.29 -0.07 1.43
C ALA A 24 2.21 0.66 2.43
N GLU A 25 3.46 0.21 2.53
CA GLU A 25 4.47 0.85 3.39
C GLU A 25 4.69 2.32 3.00
N ALA A 26 4.79 2.62 1.70
CA ALA A 26 4.97 3.99 1.23
C ALA A 26 3.79 4.90 1.60
N TYR A 27 2.55 4.42 1.49
CA TYR A 27 1.36 5.17 1.88
C TYR A 27 1.24 5.36 3.39
N GLU A 28 1.65 4.37 4.20
CA GLU A 28 1.74 4.53 5.65
C GLU A 28 2.73 5.63 6.03
N ARG A 29 3.94 5.61 5.45
CA ARG A 29 4.95 6.65 5.66
C ARG A 29 4.47 8.02 5.22
N PHE A 30 3.79 8.11 4.07
CA PHE A 30 3.20 9.36 3.60
C PHE A 30 2.16 9.90 4.58
N ALA A 31 1.24 9.05 5.04
CA ALA A 31 0.20 9.43 5.99
C ALA A 31 0.79 9.86 7.34
N MET A 32 1.85 9.22 7.82
CA MET A 32 2.55 9.64 9.04
C MET A 32 3.22 11.02 8.90
N ASN A 33 3.72 11.36 7.72
CA ASN A 33 4.48 12.59 7.49
C ASN A 33 3.63 13.78 7.07
N PHE A 34 2.48 13.55 6.41
CA PHE A 34 1.68 14.60 5.77
C PHE A 34 0.17 14.52 6.05
N GLY A 35 -0.28 13.51 6.81
CA GLY A 35 -1.69 13.24 7.10
C GLY A 35 -2.23 13.86 8.38
#